data_AF-A0A7G5MY39-F1
#
_entry.id   AF-A0A7G5MY39-F1
#
_cell.length_a   1.000
_cell.length_b   1.000
_cell.length_c   1.000
_cell.angle_alpha   90.00
_cell.angle_beta   90.00
_cell.angle_gamma   90.00
#
_symmetry.space_group_name_H-M   'P 1'
#
loop_
_entity.id
_entity.type
_entity.pdbx_description
1 polymer ?
#
loop_
_entity_poly.entity_id
_entity_poly.type
_entity_poly.pdbx_seq_one_letter_code
_entity_poly.pdbx_strand_id
1 'polypeptide(L)'
;MNERHEKMRRENGYFERDGKLYVLTQQAYLDGSNEHPYYTAGAICTADEVDEDGWQPNYKAIWEILDSYRPEDMQEDCACNWYEPDEIEESGEYSIEEDRCC
;
A
#
# COMPACT_ATOMS: atom_id res chain seq x y z
N MET A 1 -12.49 1.40 -14.64
CA MET A 1 -11.13 1.39 -14.07
C MET A 1 -10.16 1.73 -15.18
N ASN A 2 -9.26 2.69 -14.95
CA ASN A 2 -8.25 3.09 -15.94
C ASN A 2 -7.15 2.02 -16.05
N GLU A 3 -6.59 1.81 -17.24
CA GLU A 3 -5.54 0.80 -17.50
C GLU A 3 -4.33 0.91 -16.54
N ARG A 4 -4.01 2.12 -16.07
CA ARG A 4 -2.94 2.37 -15.08
C ARG A 4 -3.23 1.76 -13.71
N HIS A 5 -4.48 1.85 -13.23
CA HIS A 5 -4.89 1.22 -11.97
C HIS A 5 -4.78 -0.30 -12.04
N GLU A 6 -5.19 -0.90 -13.16
CA GLU A 6 -5.09 -2.35 -13.37
C GLU A 6 -3.63 -2.81 -13.46
N LYS A 7 -2.76 -1.98 -14.05
CA LYS A 7 -1.32 -2.24 -14.10
C LYS A 7 -0.70 -2.23 -12.70
N MET A 8 -0.91 -1.15 -11.93
CA MET A 8 -0.42 -1.02 -10.54
C MET A 8 -0.94 -2.15 -9.66
N ARG A 9 -2.24 -2.48 -9.78
CA ARG A 9 -2.85 -3.59 -9.05
C ARG A 9 -2.15 -4.93 -9.29
N ARG A 10 -1.70 -5.19 -10.53
CA ARG A 10 -0.98 -6.42 -10.88
C ARG A 10 0.50 -6.37 -10.49
N GLU A 11 1.12 -5.20 -10.60
CA GLU A 11 2.55 -5.05 -10.37
C GLU A 11 2.90 -4.91 -8.89
N ASN A 12 2.07 -4.22 -8.10
CA ASN A 12 2.35 -3.86 -6.71
C ASN A 12 1.44 -4.58 -5.71
N GLY A 13 0.21 -4.89 -6.11
CA GLY A 13 -0.81 -5.49 -5.25
C GLY A 13 -1.95 -4.53 -4.92
N TYR A 14 -2.90 -5.04 -4.13
CA TYR A 14 -4.09 -4.31 -3.70
C TYR A 14 -4.69 -4.96 -2.45
N PHE A 15 -5.48 -4.19 -1.71
CA PHE A 15 -6.24 -4.68 -0.57
C PHE A 15 -7.59 -3.96 -0.50
N GLU A 16 -8.54 -4.54 0.23
CA GLU A 16 -9.87 -3.97 0.44
C GLU A 16 -10.04 -3.66 1.93
N ARG A 17 -10.48 -2.43 2.25
CA ARG A 17 -10.77 -2.01 3.63
C ARG A 17 -12.03 -1.15 3.63
N ASP A 18 -12.94 -1.41 4.57
CA ASP A 18 -14.22 -0.69 4.69
C ASP A 18 -15.06 -0.65 3.39
N GLY A 19 -14.94 -1.69 2.55
CA GLY A 19 -15.61 -1.76 1.23
C GLY A 19 -15.00 -0.85 0.15
N LYS A 20 -13.87 -0.20 0.45
CA LYS A 20 -13.06 0.55 -0.51
C LYS A 20 -11.88 -0.29 -0.97
N LEU A 21 -11.60 -0.23 -2.26
CA LEU A 21 -10.45 -0.89 -2.87
C LEU A 21 -9.28 0.06 -2.96
N TYR A 22 -8.17 -0.32 -2.34
CA TYR A 22 -6.91 0.39 -2.35
C TYR A 22 -5.91 -0.35 -3.24
N VAL A 23 -5.29 0.38 -4.16
CA VAL A 23 -4.27 -0.14 -5.08
C VAL A 23 -2.92 0.39 -4.66
N LEU A 24 -1.93 -0.49 -4.54
CA LEU A 24 -0.59 -0.10 -4.13
C LEU A 24 0.13 0.65 -5.26
N THR A 25 0.71 1.81 -4.93
CA THR A 25 1.50 2.62 -5.88
C THR A 25 2.92 2.07 -6.05
N GLN A 26 3.39 1.32 -5.06
CA GLN A 26 4.69 0.65 -5.04
C GLN A 26 4.60 -0.69 -4.32
N GLN A 27 5.55 -1.58 -4.61
CA GLN A 27 5.75 -2.81 -3.82
C GLN A 27 6.01 -2.44 -2.35
N ALA A 28 5.40 -3.21 -1.45
CA ALA A 28 5.62 -3.03 -0.02
C ALA A 28 7.09 -3.29 0.30
N TYR A 29 7.67 -2.43 1.13
CA TYR A 29 9.05 -2.53 1.54
C TYR A 29 9.14 -2.54 3.06
N LEU A 30 10.20 -3.19 3.55
CA LEU A 30 10.48 -3.23 4.98
C LEU A 30 10.98 -1.85 5.43
N ASP A 31 10.30 -1.28 6.41
CA ASP A 31 10.61 0.00 7.04
C ASP A 31 10.54 -0.15 8.57
N GLY A 32 10.71 0.97 9.27
CA GLY A 32 10.68 1.02 10.73
C GLY A 32 12.06 0.84 11.36
N SER A 33 12.05 0.61 12.67
CA SER A 33 13.28 0.47 13.44
C SER A 33 13.68 -1.01 13.57
N ASN A 34 14.94 -1.29 13.90
CA ASN A 34 15.36 -2.68 14.17
C ASN A 34 14.56 -3.35 15.29
N GLU A 35 14.00 -2.57 16.23
CA GLU A 35 13.20 -3.07 17.35
C GLU A 35 11.73 -3.30 16.97
N HIS A 36 11.23 -2.52 16.00
CA HIS A 36 9.86 -2.58 15.50
C HIS A 36 9.86 -2.44 13.96
N PRO A 37 10.24 -3.51 13.24
CA PRO A 37 10.17 -3.53 11.79
C PRO A 37 8.73 -3.75 11.33
N TYR A 38 8.33 -3.06 10.27
CA TYR A 38 7.01 -3.20 9.65
C TYR A 38 7.13 -3.09 8.12
N TYR A 39 6.21 -3.68 7.38
CA TYR A 39 6.12 -3.45 5.94
C TYR A 39 5.23 -2.24 5.68
N THR A 40 5.61 -1.43 4.70
CA THR A 40 4.79 -0.29 4.30
C THR A 40 4.80 -0.07 2.79
N ALA A 41 3.71 0.51 2.29
CA ALA A 41 3.53 0.86 0.89
C ALA A 41 2.66 2.10 0.74
N GLY A 42 2.90 2.86 -0.32
CA GLY A 42 1.94 3.84 -0.81
C GLY A 42 0.75 3.14 -1.46
N ALA A 43 -0.44 3.70 -1.29
CA ALA A 43 -1.70 3.16 -1.77
C ALA A 43 -2.64 4.29 -2.18
N ILE A 44 -3.47 4.04 -3.18
CA ILE A 44 -4.48 4.98 -3.67
C ILE A 44 -5.85 4.30 -3.62
N CYS A 45 -6.86 5.02 -3.18
CA CYS A 45 -8.22 4.50 -3.10
C CYS A 45 -8.93 4.72 -4.44
N THR A 46 -9.42 3.64 -5.04
CA THR A 46 -10.14 3.71 -6.34
C THR A 46 -11.51 4.37 -6.27
N ALA A 47 -12.02 4.62 -5.06
CA ALA A 47 -13.27 5.32 -4.82
C ALA A 47 -13.09 6.83 -4.62
N ASP A 48 -11.85 7.30 -4.43
CA ASP A 48 -11.59 8.71 -4.23
C ASP A 48 -11.56 9.44 -5.58
N GLU A 49 -12.05 10.68 -5.56
CA GLU A 49 -12.06 11.53 -6.75
C GLU A 49 -10.67 12.13 -6.97
N VAL A 50 -10.35 12.35 -8.24
CA VAL A 50 -9.12 13.01 -8.67
C VAL A 50 -9.45 14.49 -8.86
N ASP A 51 -8.66 15.38 -8.28
CA ASP A 51 -8.80 16.83 -8.41
C ASP A 51 -8.52 17.32 -9.84
N GLU A 52 -8.84 18.60 -10.11
CA GLU A 52 -8.68 19.22 -11.44
C GLU A 52 -7.24 19.15 -11.98
N ASP A 53 -6.26 19.07 -11.08
CA ASP A 53 -4.83 18.95 -11.38
C ASP A 53 -4.34 17.50 -11.51
N GLY A 54 -5.23 16.50 -11.43
CA GLY A 54 -4.86 15.08 -11.60
C GLY A 54 -4.26 14.43 -10.34
N TRP A 55 -4.47 15.04 -9.17
CA TRP A 55 -4.02 14.54 -7.87
C TRP A 55 -5.16 13.82 -7.16
N GLN A 56 -4.82 12.77 -6.41
CA GLN A 56 -5.78 12.08 -5.55
C GLN A 56 -5.13 11.80 -4.20
N PRO A 57 -5.93 11.50 -3.16
CA PRO A 57 -5.40 11.12 -1.86
C PRO A 57 -4.46 9.91 -1.94
N ASN A 58 -3.26 10.07 -1.41
CA ASN A 58 -2.31 8.99 -1.20
C ASN A 58 -2.43 8.49 0.23
N TYR A 59 -2.35 7.19 0.39
CA TYR A 59 -2.41 6.51 1.67
C TYR A 59 -1.11 5.74 1.90
N LYS A 60 -0.65 5.72 3.14
CA LYS A 60 0.41 4.83 3.60
C LYS A 60 -0.27 3.65 4.29
N ALA A 61 -0.15 2.47 3.69
CA ALA A 61 -0.55 1.22 4.31
C ALA A 61 0.63 0.65 5.10
N ILE A 62 0.37 0.17 6.30
CA ILE A 62 1.36 -0.40 7.22
C ILE A 62 0.88 -1.80 7.63
N TRP A 63 1.79 -2.76 7.55
CA TRP A 63 1.60 -4.13 8.00
C TRP A 63 2.61 -4.44 9.08
N GLU A 64 2.14 -4.76 10.27
CA GLU A 64 3.01 -5.20 11.35
C GLU A 64 3.51 -6.62 11.06
N ILE A 65 4.79 -6.85 11.35
CA ILE A 65 5.35 -8.20 11.26
C ILE A 65 4.81 -9.02 12.42
N LEU A 66 4.27 -10.20 12.10
CA LEU A 66 3.76 -11.12 13.11
C LEU A 66 4.89 -11.51 14.07
N ASP A 67 4.62 -11.47 15.37
CA ASP A 67 5.56 -11.94 16.42
C ASP A 67 6.04 -13.38 16.21
N SER A 68 5.20 -14.20 15.54
CA SER A 68 5.52 -15.58 15.18
C SER A 68 6.39 -15.71 13.93
N TYR A 69 6.56 -14.64 13.14
CA TYR A 69 7.35 -14.68 11.93
C TYR A 69 8.82 -14.89 12.26
N ARG A 70 9.42 -15.87 11.58
CA ARG A 70 10.84 -16.17 11.66
C ARG A 70 11.40 -16.14 10.24
N PRO A 71 12.14 -15.10 9.82
CA PRO A 71 12.63 -14.99 8.45
C PRO A 71 13.61 -16.11 8.06
N GLU A 72 14.14 -16.84 9.05
CA GLU A 72 15.02 -18.00 8.86
C GLU A 72 14.26 -19.28 8.46
N ASP A 73 12.99 -19.38 8.84
CA ASP A 73 12.17 -20.59 8.72
C ASP A 73 10.89 -20.38 7.88
N MET A 74 10.56 -19.14 7.54
CA MET A 74 9.31 -18.77 6.87
C MET A 74 9.57 -17.89 5.65
N GLN A 75 8.69 -17.99 4.65
CA GLN A 75 8.72 -17.11 3.49
C GLN A 75 8.16 -15.73 3.84
N GLU A 76 8.60 -14.70 3.12
CA GLU A 76 8.16 -13.32 3.33
C GLU A 76 6.64 -13.14 3.15
N ASP A 77 5.98 -14.00 2.37
CA ASP A 77 4.52 -14.02 2.25
C ASP A 77 3.80 -14.33 3.58
N CYS A 78 4.51 -14.96 4.53
CA CYS A 78 4.01 -15.27 5.87
C CYS A 78 4.41 -14.20 6.91
N ALA A 79 5.07 -13.12 6.52
CA ALA A 79 5.55 -12.10 7.44
C ALA A 79 4.43 -11.30 8.11
N CYS A 80 3.37 -11.00 7.34
CA CYS A 80 2.23 -10.20 7.77
C CYS A 80 0.97 -10.57 6.99
N ASN A 81 -0.17 -9.99 7.38
CA ASN A 81 -1.42 -10.18 6.64
C ASN A 81 -1.49 -9.24 5.43
N TRP A 82 -0.88 -9.65 4.32
CA TRP A 82 -0.83 -8.84 3.09
C TRP A 82 -2.20 -8.36 2.56
N TYR A 83 -3.28 -9.05 2.90
CA TYR A 83 -4.63 -8.71 2.46
C TYR A 83 -5.32 -7.65 3.34
N GLU A 84 -4.82 -7.45 4.56
CA GLU A 84 -5.41 -6.53 5.54
C GLU A 84 -4.28 -5.80 6.26
N PRO A 85 -3.90 -4.59 5.81
CA PRO A 85 -2.96 -3.76 6.56
C PRO A 85 -3.52 -3.43 7.94
N ASP A 86 -2.66 -3.44 8.95
CA ASP A 86 -3.02 -3.05 10.32
C ASP A 86 -3.44 -1.57 10.34
N GLU A 87 -2.65 -0.70 9.71
CA GLU A 87 -2.89 0.74 9.67
C GLU A 87 -2.91 1.29 8.25
N ILE A 88 -3.76 2.31 8.04
CA ILE A 88 -3.80 3.11 6.83
C ILE A 88 -3.93 4.56 7.23
N GLU A 89 -2.98 5.37 6.79
CA GLU A 89 -2.95 6.80 7.07
C GLU A 89 -2.87 7.59 5.78
N GLU A 90 -3.54 8.74 5.70
CA GLU A 90 -3.38 9.64 4.57
C GLU A 90 -1.95 10.22 4.58
N SER A 91 -1.23 10.03 3.49
CA SER A 91 0.19 10.38 3.34
C SER A 91 0.37 11.27 2.10
N GLY A 92 -0.40 12.35 2.05
CA GLY A 92 -0.33 13.37 1.00
C GLY A 92 -1.15 13.01 -0.23
N GLU A 93 -0.67 13.45 -1.39
CA GLU A 93 -1.37 13.31 -2.66
C GLU A 93 -0.49 12.58 -3.68
N TYR A 94 -1.11 11.77 -4.53
CA TYR A 94 -0.43 11.01 -5.58
C TYR A 94 -1.06 11.29 -6.94
N SER A 95 -0.24 11.64 -7.92
CA SER A 95 -0.67 11.77 -9.31
C SER A 95 -0.37 10.48 -10.06
N ILE A 96 -1.42 9.77 -10.50
CA ILE A 96 -1.26 8.63 -11.41
C ILE A 96 -0.73 9.09 -12.77
N GLU A 97 -1.04 10.32 -13.18
CA GLU A 97 -0.62 10.86 -14.46
C GLU A 97 0.90 11.06 -14.52
N GLU A 98 1.45 11.61 -13.43
CA GLU A 98 2.88 11.88 -13.28
C GLU A 98 3.67 10.77 -12.57
N ASP A 99 3.00 9.74 -12.05
CA ASP A 99 3.60 8.61 -11.31
C ASP A 99 4.46 9.07 -10.12
N ARG A 100 3.98 10.07 -9.36
CA ARG A 100 4.73 10.67 -8.25
C ARG A 100 3.85 11.19 -7.11
N CYS A 101 4.41 11.22 -5.90
CA CYS A 101 3.84 11.89 -4.73
C CYS A 101 4.22 13.38 -4.71
N CYS A 102 3.34 14.23 -4.16
CA CYS A 102 3.62 15.64 -3.86
C CYS A 102 4.04 15.84 -2.39
#